data_AF-A0A482VFP4-F1
#
_entry.id   AF-A0A482VFP4-F1
#
_cell.length_a   1.000
_cell.length_b   1.000
_cell.length_c   1.000
_cell.angle_alpha   90.00
_cell.angle_beta   90.00
_cell.angle_gamma   90.00
#
_symmetry.space_group_name_H-M   'P 1'
#
loop_
_entity.id
_entity.type
_entity.pdbx_description
1 polymer ?
#
loop_
_entity_poly.entity_id
_entity_poly.type
_entity_poly.pdbx_seq_one_letter_code
_entity_poly.pdbx_strand_id
1 'polypeptide(L)'
;MDRYILINKTETLYLKVFSQQLVQIEVQESLWNRTEGLCGNIDGDASNDMLNNVGHQPQTVSNLAISWKVENLETECNDLPSEEHACPDDEVEGSKGHQATLFCRKLLYDQRFAPCHSIIDVSILLDACRWDYCSCQKQEPSLCACETMNVYVRACSQEGVKNLAEWRDDKTCPMQCTGGRIYKSCGPAAGQPGCGASTEEVDDGNKDGCVEGCYCPDGTVLHENRCIIRDQCPCKLRSKSFPPGAECVEGCNCPEGEALDDDGECVPIGECNCQFDGLQFHAGYKEIRSASKGPELYLGLVVQWDKGTRVYVKVDPRWKDKIKGLCGNYNDNDADDFQTPSGGITEASAKIFGDSWKLQTYCPEALEITNTCDDRPERKVWAVKQCGILKSSLFSPCHSEVPVDIYLEKCIFDACACDQGGDCECLCTAL
;
A
#
# COMPACT_ATOMS: atom_id res chain seq x y z
N MET A 1 -17.84 -8.13 -12.53
CA MET A 1 -16.94 -8.90 -13.43
C MET A 1 -16.96 -8.26 -14.80
N ASP A 2 -15.93 -8.37 -15.63
CA ASP A 2 -14.79 -9.31 -15.59
C ASP A 2 -13.45 -8.65 -15.21
N ARG A 3 -13.44 -7.90 -14.11
CA ARG A 3 -12.29 -8.02 -13.22
C ARG A 3 -12.36 -9.37 -12.53
N TYR A 4 -11.60 -10.32 -13.01
CA TYR A 4 -11.18 -11.44 -12.17
C TYR A 4 -9.96 -11.03 -11.37
N ILE A 5 -9.84 -11.54 -10.15
CA ILE A 5 -8.57 -11.46 -9.44
C ILE A 5 -7.72 -12.60 -9.99
N LEU A 6 -6.67 -12.26 -10.74
CA LEU A 6 -5.64 -13.21 -11.10
C LEU A 6 -4.73 -13.39 -9.89
N ILE A 7 -4.82 -14.55 -9.25
CA ILE A 7 -3.86 -14.92 -8.21
C ILE A 7 -2.79 -15.76 -8.89
N ASN A 8 -1.66 -15.14 -9.18
CA ASN A 8 -0.47 -15.84 -9.65
C ASN A 8 0.24 -16.45 -8.44
N LYS A 9 0.14 -17.77 -8.29
CA LYS A 9 0.79 -18.50 -7.20
C LYS A 9 2.16 -19.04 -7.64
N THR A 10 2.30 -19.42 -8.92
CA THR A 10 3.53 -19.92 -9.57
C THR A 10 3.44 -19.71 -11.09
N GLU A 11 4.56 -19.82 -11.82
CA GLU A 11 4.59 -19.77 -13.30
C GLU A 11 3.75 -20.87 -14.00
N THR A 12 3.18 -21.81 -13.25
CA THR A 12 2.49 -23.01 -13.77
C THR A 12 1.01 -23.10 -13.42
N LEU A 13 0.50 -22.25 -12.52
CA LEU A 13 -0.89 -22.27 -12.05
C LEU A 13 -1.45 -20.86 -11.94
N TYR A 14 -2.60 -20.66 -12.59
CA TYR A 14 -3.34 -19.40 -12.62
C TYR A 14 -4.73 -19.61 -12.03
N LEU A 15 -5.04 -18.87 -10.97
CA LEU A 15 -6.38 -18.84 -10.39
C LEU A 15 -7.10 -17.57 -10.85
N LYS A 16 -8.21 -17.72 -11.56
CA LYS A 16 -9.09 -16.63 -11.98
C LYS A 16 -10.35 -16.65 -11.12
N VAL A 17 -10.42 -15.73 -10.16
CA VAL A 17 -11.61 -15.57 -9.31
C VAL A 17 -12.54 -14.56 -9.96
N PHE A 18 -13.66 -15.00 -10.49
CA PHE A 18 -14.62 -14.13 -11.16
C PHE A 18 -15.64 -13.59 -10.16
N SER A 19 -16.40 -14.47 -9.50
CA SER A 19 -17.45 -14.11 -8.54
C SER A 19 -17.25 -14.82 -7.20
N GLN A 20 -18.14 -14.56 -6.24
CA GLN A 20 -18.20 -15.36 -5.01
C GLN A 20 -18.52 -16.85 -5.27
N GLN A 21 -19.04 -17.17 -6.46
CA GLN A 21 -19.53 -18.49 -6.82
C GLN A 21 -18.78 -19.11 -8.01
N LEU A 22 -17.89 -18.36 -8.68
CA LEU A 22 -17.17 -18.83 -9.87
C LEU A 22 -15.68 -18.56 -9.74
N VAL A 23 -14.94 -19.67 -9.69
CA VAL A 23 -13.49 -19.71 -9.70
C VAL A 23 -13.07 -20.65 -10.84
N GLN A 24 -12.12 -20.21 -11.65
CA GLN A 24 -11.53 -21.02 -12.71
C GLN A 24 -10.04 -21.21 -12.41
N ILE A 25 -9.56 -22.43 -12.58
CA ILE A 25 -8.16 -22.80 -12.43
C ILE A 25 -7.62 -23.15 -13.82
N GLU A 26 -6.55 -22.49 -14.23
CA GLU A 26 -5.80 -22.82 -15.44
C GLU A 26 -4.41 -23.30 -15.03
N VAL A 27 -4.03 -24.47 -15.55
CA VAL A 27 -2.73 -25.10 -15.28
C VAL A 27 -1.98 -25.30 -16.58
N GLN A 28 -0.65 -25.22 -16.53
CA GLN A 28 0.20 -25.53 -17.68
C GLN A 28 0.45 -27.04 -17.82
N GLU A 29 0.85 -27.47 -19.02
CA GLU A 29 1.21 -28.86 -19.34
C GLU A 29 2.26 -29.47 -18.39
N SER A 30 3.07 -28.64 -17.73
CA SER A 30 4.05 -29.10 -16.72
C SER A 30 3.41 -29.77 -15.49
N LEU A 31 2.09 -29.63 -15.31
CA LEU A 31 1.29 -30.29 -14.29
C LEU A 31 0.55 -31.54 -14.80
N TRP A 32 0.81 -31.99 -16.04
CA TRP A 32 0.28 -33.24 -16.60
C TRP A 32 0.56 -34.43 -15.69
N ASN A 33 -0.47 -35.24 -15.37
CA ASN A 33 -0.42 -36.34 -14.40
C ASN A 33 0.01 -35.95 -12.96
N ARG A 34 -0.15 -34.68 -12.58
CA ARG A 34 0.32 -34.17 -11.27
C ARG A 34 -0.75 -33.41 -10.49
N THR A 35 -2.02 -33.51 -10.90
CA THR A 35 -3.13 -32.88 -10.18
C THR A 35 -4.00 -33.95 -9.52
N GLU A 36 -4.57 -33.58 -8.38
CA GLU A 36 -5.57 -34.36 -7.67
C GLU A 36 -6.57 -33.39 -7.02
N GLY A 37 -7.78 -33.86 -6.72
CA GLY A 37 -8.82 -33.05 -6.10
C GLY A 37 -10.15 -33.14 -6.82
N LEU A 38 -11.04 -32.18 -6.53
CA LEU A 38 -12.38 -32.11 -7.12
C LEU A 38 -12.40 -31.84 -8.63
N CYS A 39 -11.29 -31.35 -9.18
CA CYS A 39 -11.13 -31.13 -10.62
C CYS A 39 -10.45 -32.32 -11.34
N GLY A 40 -10.16 -33.41 -10.63
CA GLY A 40 -9.57 -34.61 -11.22
C GLY A 40 -8.06 -34.50 -11.54
N ASN A 41 -7.59 -35.46 -12.34
CA ASN A 41 -6.21 -35.59 -12.75
C ASN A 41 -6.08 -35.15 -14.21
N ILE A 42 -5.20 -34.19 -14.50
CA ILE A 42 -5.02 -33.71 -15.87
C ILE A 42 -4.16 -34.69 -16.69
N ASP A 43 -4.82 -35.70 -17.25
CA ASP A 43 -4.21 -36.75 -18.07
C ASP A 43 -4.94 -37.03 -19.41
N GLY A 44 -5.99 -36.26 -19.68
CA GLY A 44 -6.80 -36.36 -20.89
C GLY A 44 -7.85 -37.48 -20.86
N ASP A 45 -8.01 -38.20 -19.75
CA ASP A 45 -8.98 -39.27 -19.57
C ASP A 45 -10.05 -38.90 -18.53
N ALA A 46 -11.12 -38.26 -19.01
CA ALA A 46 -12.27 -37.87 -18.19
C ALA A 46 -12.96 -39.03 -17.46
N SER A 47 -12.71 -40.29 -17.84
CA SER A 47 -13.32 -41.44 -17.17
C SER A 47 -12.74 -41.70 -15.78
N ASN A 48 -11.55 -41.15 -15.48
CA ASN A 48 -10.83 -41.37 -14.23
C ASN A 48 -10.74 -40.12 -13.33
N ASP A 49 -11.39 -39.02 -13.69
CA ASP A 49 -11.30 -37.75 -12.95
C ASP A 49 -12.08 -37.75 -11.62
N MET A 50 -13.06 -38.64 -11.49
CA MET A 50 -13.95 -38.68 -10.33
C MET A 50 -13.43 -39.65 -9.26
N LEU A 51 -12.23 -39.37 -8.74
CA LEU A 51 -11.59 -40.18 -7.70
C LEU A 51 -11.60 -39.46 -6.35
N ASN A 52 -11.85 -40.22 -5.28
CA ASN A 52 -11.71 -39.73 -3.92
C ASN A 52 -10.21 -39.55 -3.54
N ASN A 53 -9.96 -38.97 -2.37
CA ASN A 53 -8.61 -38.72 -1.85
C ASN A 53 -7.75 -39.98 -1.60
N VAL A 54 -8.26 -41.18 -1.84
CA VAL A 54 -7.53 -42.46 -1.77
C VAL A 54 -7.51 -43.20 -3.12
N GLY A 55 -7.87 -42.53 -4.23
CA GLY A 55 -7.76 -43.05 -5.59
C GLY A 55 -8.86 -44.04 -6.00
N HIS A 56 -10.02 -44.05 -5.33
CA HIS A 56 -11.16 -44.90 -5.66
C HIS A 56 -12.34 -44.09 -6.18
N GLN A 57 -13.13 -44.68 -7.08
CA GLN A 57 -14.37 -44.07 -7.55
C GLN A 57 -15.44 -44.12 -6.45
N PRO A 58 -15.97 -42.97 -5.99
CA PRO A 58 -17.01 -42.91 -4.98
C PRO A 58 -18.38 -43.28 -5.56
N GLN A 59 -19.29 -43.75 -4.71
CA GLN A 59 -20.65 -44.12 -5.12
C GLN A 59 -21.55 -42.93 -5.47
N THR A 60 -21.25 -41.76 -4.90
CA THR A 60 -22.05 -40.54 -5.04
C THR A 60 -21.14 -39.32 -5.14
N VAL A 61 -21.66 -38.22 -5.69
CA VAL A 61 -20.92 -36.95 -5.83
C VAL A 61 -20.70 -36.31 -4.46
N SER A 62 -21.66 -36.44 -3.54
CA SER A 62 -21.49 -36.03 -2.15
C SER A 62 -20.35 -36.78 -1.46
N ASN A 63 -20.20 -38.08 -1.71
CA ASN A 63 -19.08 -38.86 -1.16
C ASN A 63 -17.73 -38.42 -1.75
N LEU A 64 -17.70 -38.04 -3.03
CA LEU A 64 -16.52 -37.41 -3.63
C LEU A 64 -16.16 -36.11 -2.90
N ALA A 65 -17.14 -35.20 -2.77
CA ALA A 65 -16.96 -33.89 -2.15
C ALA A 65 -16.47 -33.99 -0.69
N ILE A 66 -17.08 -34.87 0.10
CA ILE A 66 -16.69 -35.12 1.49
C ILE A 66 -15.27 -35.67 1.59
N SER A 67 -14.85 -36.55 0.67
CA SER A 67 -13.52 -37.14 0.70
C SER A 67 -12.38 -36.12 0.52
N TRP A 68 -12.65 -35.01 -0.16
CA TRP A 68 -11.68 -33.93 -0.40
C TRP A 68 -11.78 -32.78 0.63
N LYS A 69 -12.53 -32.97 1.71
CA LYS A 69 -12.68 -31.99 2.78
C LYS A 69 -11.36 -31.77 3.54
N VAL A 70 -11.04 -30.51 3.84
CA VAL A 70 -9.85 -30.10 4.62
C VAL A 70 -10.26 -29.66 6.02
N GLU A 71 -9.69 -30.25 7.07
CA GLU A 71 -10.13 -30.05 8.47
C GLU A 71 -9.37 -28.94 9.25
N ASN A 72 -8.40 -28.25 8.62
CA ASN A 72 -7.51 -27.29 9.29
C ASN A 72 -7.73 -25.81 8.89
N LEU A 73 -8.99 -25.41 8.73
CA LEU A 73 -9.36 -23.99 8.66
C LEU A 73 -9.97 -23.62 10.02
N GLU A 74 -9.80 -22.38 10.49
CA GLU A 74 -10.14 -21.91 11.87
C GLU A 74 -11.59 -22.19 12.33
N THR A 75 -12.44 -22.73 11.45
CA THR A 75 -13.83 -23.13 11.68
C THR A 75 -14.07 -24.58 11.23
N GLU A 76 -14.72 -25.39 12.08
CA GLU A 76 -15.23 -26.70 11.68
C GLU A 76 -16.36 -26.56 10.64
N CYS A 77 -16.18 -27.17 9.46
CA CYS A 77 -17.22 -27.28 8.45
C CYS A 77 -18.05 -28.54 8.72
N ASN A 78 -19.25 -28.41 9.27
CA ASN A 78 -20.13 -29.54 9.62
C ASN A 78 -21.25 -29.78 8.59
N ASP A 79 -21.22 -29.06 7.47
CA ASP A 79 -22.22 -29.17 6.43
C ASP A 79 -22.07 -30.49 5.67
N LEU A 80 -23.18 -31.21 5.53
CA LEU A 80 -23.27 -32.40 4.69
C LEU A 80 -23.85 -32.00 3.32
N PRO A 81 -23.14 -32.26 2.21
CA PRO A 81 -23.67 -31.94 0.89
C PRO A 81 -24.91 -32.78 0.58
N SER A 82 -25.98 -32.11 0.12
CA SER A 82 -27.21 -32.75 -0.37
C SER A 82 -27.15 -32.90 -1.89
N GLU A 83 -27.57 -34.07 -2.39
CA GLU A 83 -27.78 -34.31 -3.82
C GLU A 83 -29.24 -34.07 -4.24
N GLU A 84 -30.12 -33.72 -3.30
CA GLU A 84 -31.52 -33.46 -3.60
C GLU A 84 -31.67 -32.16 -4.39
N HIS A 85 -32.31 -32.24 -5.55
CA HIS A 85 -32.47 -31.08 -6.42
C HIS A 85 -33.24 -29.97 -5.73
N ALA A 86 -32.68 -28.75 -5.74
CA ALA A 86 -33.32 -27.58 -5.14
C ALA A 86 -34.71 -27.23 -5.74
N CYS A 87 -35.08 -27.86 -6.86
CA CYS A 87 -36.35 -27.70 -7.56
C CYS A 87 -37.11 -29.04 -7.57
N PRO A 88 -37.79 -29.42 -6.48
CA PRO A 88 -38.44 -30.74 -6.39
C PRO A 88 -39.72 -30.86 -7.24
N ASP A 89 -40.41 -29.75 -7.53
CA ASP A 89 -41.71 -29.75 -8.22
C ASP A 89 -41.65 -28.96 -9.54
N ASP A 90 -41.40 -29.60 -10.68
CA ASP A 90 -41.36 -28.95 -12.01
C ASP A 90 -42.60 -29.22 -12.88
N GLU A 91 -43.33 -30.28 -12.60
CA GLU A 91 -44.59 -30.64 -13.26
C GLU A 91 -45.81 -29.83 -12.76
N VAL A 92 -45.71 -29.21 -11.59
CA VAL A 92 -46.79 -28.40 -11.01
C VAL A 92 -46.77 -26.99 -11.60
N GLU A 93 -47.78 -26.67 -12.41
CA GLU A 93 -47.91 -25.35 -13.02
C GLU A 93 -47.90 -24.23 -11.97
N GLY A 94 -47.00 -23.25 -12.14
CA GLY A 94 -46.83 -22.12 -11.23
C GLY A 94 -45.91 -22.37 -10.03
N SER A 95 -45.40 -23.59 -9.83
CA SER A 95 -44.38 -23.87 -8.80
C SER A 95 -43.05 -23.16 -9.09
N LYS A 96 -42.17 -23.08 -8.08
CA LYS A 96 -40.83 -22.52 -8.25
C LYS A 96 -40.00 -23.31 -9.28
N GLY A 97 -40.09 -24.64 -9.27
CA GLY A 97 -39.41 -25.51 -10.24
C GLY A 97 -39.94 -25.33 -11.65
N HIS A 98 -41.26 -25.16 -11.83
CA HIS A 98 -41.86 -24.89 -13.13
C HIS A 98 -41.41 -23.53 -13.68
N GLN A 99 -41.42 -22.48 -12.85
CA GLN A 99 -40.91 -21.15 -13.22
C GLN A 99 -39.43 -21.18 -13.59
N ALA A 100 -38.61 -21.93 -12.83
CA ALA A 100 -37.20 -22.14 -13.14
C ALA A 100 -37.03 -22.79 -14.52
N THR A 101 -37.78 -23.85 -14.81
CA THR A 101 -37.74 -24.53 -16.11
C THR A 101 -38.11 -23.60 -17.26
N LEU A 102 -39.17 -22.80 -17.11
CA LEU A 102 -39.58 -21.82 -18.14
C LEU A 102 -38.50 -20.76 -18.38
N PHE A 103 -37.93 -20.20 -17.31
CA PHE A 103 -36.87 -19.20 -17.38
C PHE A 103 -35.62 -19.77 -18.05
N CYS A 104 -35.10 -20.87 -17.53
CA CYS A 104 -33.86 -21.49 -18.00
C CYS A 104 -33.97 -21.99 -19.44
N ARG A 105 -35.10 -22.59 -19.84
CA ARG A 105 -35.31 -22.98 -21.25
C ARG A 105 -35.35 -21.77 -22.17
N LYS A 106 -36.11 -20.72 -21.82
CA LYS A 106 -36.17 -19.50 -22.64
C LYS A 106 -34.77 -18.92 -22.85
N LEU A 107 -33.95 -18.95 -21.83
CA LEU A 107 -32.60 -18.38 -21.83
C LEU A 107 -31.60 -19.24 -22.61
N LEU A 108 -31.53 -20.54 -22.32
CA LEU A 108 -30.59 -21.47 -22.98
C LEU A 108 -30.89 -21.69 -24.46
N TYR A 109 -32.17 -21.70 -24.84
CA TYR A 109 -32.61 -21.91 -26.24
C TYR A 109 -32.80 -20.60 -27.01
N ASP A 110 -32.33 -19.47 -26.47
CA ASP A 110 -32.27 -18.22 -27.22
C ASP A 110 -31.37 -18.42 -28.45
N GLN A 111 -31.81 -17.91 -29.60
CA GLN A 111 -31.11 -18.10 -30.89
C GLN A 111 -29.71 -17.49 -30.89
N ARG A 112 -29.43 -16.51 -30.02
CA ARG A 112 -28.08 -15.95 -29.82
C ARG A 112 -27.06 -17.02 -29.43
N PHE A 113 -27.49 -18.10 -28.76
CA PHE A 113 -26.62 -19.19 -28.32
C PHE A 113 -26.61 -20.40 -29.26
N ALA A 114 -27.31 -20.33 -30.41
CA ALA A 114 -27.34 -21.43 -31.37
C ALA A 114 -25.93 -21.94 -31.79
N PRO A 115 -24.91 -21.09 -32.00
CA PRO A 115 -23.55 -21.55 -32.28
C PRO A 115 -22.90 -22.35 -31.13
N CYS A 116 -23.38 -22.17 -29.90
CA CYS A 116 -22.85 -22.82 -28.70
C CYS A 116 -23.53 -24.15 -28.38
N HIS A 117 -24.72 -24.43 -28.94
CA HIS A 117 -25.49 -25.65 -28.65
C HIS A 117 -24.79 -26.93 -29.12
N SER A 118 -23.91 -26.85 -30.12
CA SER A 118 -23.11 -27.99 -30.60
C SER A 118 -21.81 -28.21 -29.82
N ILE A 119 -21.45 -27.26 -28.95
CA ILE A 119 -20.17 -27.25 -28.23
C ILE A 119 -20.35 -27.81 -26.82
N ILE A 120 -21.43 -27.41 -26.14
CA ILE A 120 -21.71 -27.81 -24.76
C ILE A 120 -23.12 -28.37 -24.68
N ASP A 121 -23.27 -29.50 -23.97
CA ASP A 121 -24.56 -30.13 -23.75
C ASP A 121 -25.47 -29.23 -22.90
N VAL A 122 -26.52 -28.72 -23.54
CA VAL A 122 -27.51 -27.82 -22.94
C VAL A 122 -28.33 -28.51 -21.85
N SER A 123 -28.44 -29.85 -21.86
CA SER A 123 -29.21 -30.57 -20.85
C SER A 123 -28.60 -30.44 -19.45
N ILE A 124 -27.28 -30.55 -19.35
CA ILE A 124 -26.53 -30.37 -18.09
C ILE A 124 -26.69 -28.94 -17.57
N LEU A 125 -26.63 -27.96 -18.48
CA LEU A 125 -26.80 -26.55 -18.14
C LEU A 125 -28.22 -26.19 -17.71
N LEU A 126 -29.22 -26.89 -18.25
CA LEU A 126 -30.61 -26.69 -17.86
C LEU A 126 -30.85 -27.07 -16.39
N ASP A 127 -30.32 -28.22 -15.96
CA ASP A 127 -30.46 -28.65 -14.57
C ASP A 127 -29.65 -27.76 -13.61
N ALA A 128 -28.43 -27.37 -13.98
CA ALA A 128 -27.65 -26.40 -13.21
C ALA A 128 -28.38 -25.05 -13.07
N CYS A 129 -28.94 -24.52 -14.16
CA CYS A 129 -29.68 -23.27 -14.16
C CYS A 129 -30.91 -23.35 -13.25
N ARG A 130 -31.64 -24.47 -13.31
CA ARG A 130 -32.80 -24.70 -12.43
C ARG A 130 -32.36 -24.72 -10.97
N TRP A 131 -31.29 -25.46 -10.67
CA TRP A 131 -30.75 -25.55 -9.33
C TRP A 131 -30.41 -24.18 -8.76
N ASP A 132 -29.68 -23.36 -9.52
CA ASP A 132 -29.28 -22.01 -9.10
C ASP A 132 -30.50 -21.10 -8.91
N TYR A 133 -31.53 -21.22 -9.76
CA TYR A 133 -32.79 -20.51 -9.60
C TYR A 133 -33.49 -20.88 -8.28
N CYS A 134 -33.68 -22.18 -8.01
CA CYS A 134 -34.43 -22.60 -6.83
C CYS A 134 -33.65 -22.48 -5.52
N SER A 135 -32.34 -22.63 -5.54
CA SER A 135 -31.47 -22.49 -4.36
C SER A 135 -31.14 -21.05 -3.99
N CYS A 136 -31.48 -20.08 -4.86
CA CYS A 136 -31.27 -18.65 -4.61
C CYS A 136 -32.00 -18.18 -3.33
N GLN A 137 -31.24 -17.70 -2.33
CA GLN A 137 -31.77 -17.29 -1.01
C GLN A 137 -31.87 -15.77 -0.81
N LYS A 138 -31.03 -14.97 -1.48
CA LYS A 138 -30.80 -13.54 -1.13
C LYS A 138 -31.07 -12.55 -2.26
N GLN A 139 -31.35 -13.03 -3.46
CA GLN A 139 -31.55 -12.22 -4.67
C GLN A 139 -32.77 -12.73 -5.45
N GLU A 140 -33.18 -11.99 -6.46
CA GLU A 140 -34.13 -12.47 -7.47
C GLU A 140 -33.63 -13.81 -8.05
N PRO A 141 -34.42 -14.90 -8.01
CA PRO A 141 -34.02 -16.23 -8.50
C PRO A 141 -33.42 -16.24 -9.90
N SER A 142 -33.94 -15.37 -10.78
CA SER A 142 -33.44 -15.19 -12.14
C SER A 142 -31.97 -14.75 -12.18
N LEU A 143 -31.52 -13.91 -11.24
CA LEU A 143 -30.13 -13.45 -11.19
C LEU A 143 -29.15 -14.58 -10.85
N CYS A 144 -29.52 -15.49 -9.94
CA CYS A 144 -28.70 -16.68 -9.64
C CYS A 144 -28.58 -17.57 -10.89
N ALA A 145 -29.67 -17.84 -11.58
CA ALA A 145 -29.67 -18.60 -12.84
C ALA A 145 -28.86 -17.90 -13.98
N CYS A 146 -28.78 -16.57 -13.97
CA CYS A 146 -27.95 -15.83 -14.91
C CYS A 146 -26.44 -16.00 -14.68
N GLU A 147 -26.00 -16.43 -13.49
CA GLU A 147 -24.60 -16.80 -13.26
C GLU A 147 -24.26 -18.13 -13.95
N THR A 148 -25.19 -19.09 -13.99
CA THR A 148 -25.02 -20.33 -14.78
C THR A 148 -24.80 -20.01 -16.26
N MET A 149 -25.57 -19.07 -16.81
CA MET A 149 -25.40 -18.63 -18.20
C MET A 149 -24.06 -17.94 -18.45
N ASN A 150 -23.55 -17.22 -17.45
CA ASN A 150 -22.23 -16.60 -17.54
C ASN A 150 -21.14 -17.66 -17.75
N VAL A 151 -21.24 -18.81 -17.05
CA VAL A 151 -20.35 -19.97 -17.26
C VAL A 151 -20.49 -20.51 -18.68
N TYR A 152 -21.71 -20.70 -19.16
CA TYR A 152 -21.97 -21.23 -20.51
C TYR A 152 -21.40 -20.33 -21.63
N VAL A 153 -21.68 -19.03 -21.58
CA VAL A 153 -21.21 -18.06 -22.58
C VAL A 153 -19.69 -18.00 -22.62
N ARG A 154 -19.04 -18.07 -21.46
CA ARG A 154 -17.57 -18.07 -21.39
C ARG A 154 -16.95 -19.34 -21.94
N ALA A 155 -17.45 -20.50 -21.57
CA ALA A 155 -16.97 -21.77 -22.10
C ALA A 155 -17.14 -21.83 -23.63
N CYS A 156 -18.27 -21.34 -24.16
CA CYS A 156 -18.45 -21.22 -25.59
C CYS A 156 -17.49 -20.21 -26.26
N SER A 157 -17.22 -19.09 -25.61
CA SER A 157 -16.26 -18.08 -26.11
C SER A 157 -14.83 -18.63 -26.16
N GLN A 158 -14.44 -19.49 -25.21
CA GLN A 158 -13.14 -20.17 -25.18
C GLN A 158 -12.95 -21.11 -26.39
N GLU A 159 -14.03 -21.71 -26.87
CA GLU A 159 -14.04 -22.53 -28.09
C GLU A 159 -14.04 -21.69 -29.39
N GLY A 160 -13.78 -20.38 -29.27
CA GLY A 160 -13.56 -19.48 -30.40
C GLY A 160 -14.84 -18.89 -31.00
N VAL A 161 -16.00 -19.10 -30.37
CA VAL A 161 -17.25 -18.45 -30.80
C VAL A 161 -17.20 -16.96 -30.45
N LYS A 162 -16.93 -16.14 -31.47
CA LYS A 162 -16.97 -14.68 -31.37
C LYS A 162 -18.40 -14.18 -31.65
N ASN A 163 -18.81 -13.05 -31.05
CA ASN A 163 -20.16 -12.44 -31.11
C ASN A 163 -21.19 -12.91 -30.05
N LEU A 164 -20.73 -13.31 -28.86
CA LEU A 164 -21.61 -13.47 -27.68
C LEU A 164 -21.67 -12.21 -26.81
N ALA A 165 -20.88 -11.18 -27.13
CA ALA A 165 -20.98 -9.87 -26.50
C ALA A 165 -22.40 -9.32 -26.75
N GLU A 166 -23.11 -8.91 -25.71
CA GLU A 166 -24.54 -8.49 -25.72
C GLU A 166 -25.58 -9.60 -25.55
N TRP A 167 -25.19 -10.75 -25.00
CA TRP A 167 -26.18 -11.74 -24.56
C TRP A 167 -27.05 -11.25 -23.38
N ARG A 168 -26.56 -10.26 -22.62
CA ARG A 168 -27.31 -9.56 -21.57
C ARG A 168 -28.00 -8.33 -22.14
N ASP A 169 -29.27 -8.15 -21.79
CA ASP A 169 -30.07 -6.98 -22.11
C ASP A 169 -31.10 -6.70 -21.00
N ASP A 170 -31.88 -5.62 -21.13
CA ASP A 170 -32.88 -5.22 -20.13
C ASP A 170 -33.95 -6.30 -19.85
N LYS A 171 -34.10 -7.29 -20.73
CA LYS A 171 -35.07 -8.38 -20.66
C LYS A 171 -34.42 -9.73 -20.40
N THR A 172 -33.10 -9.85 -20.62
CA THR A 172 -32.33 -11.10 -20.57
C THR A 172 -31.14 -10.90 -19.64
N CYS A 173 -31.24 -11.38 -18.40
CA CYS A 173 -30.14 -11.34 -17.43
C CYS A 173 -29.46 -9.97 -17.26
N PRO A 174 -30.24 -8.90 -16.99
CA PRO A 174 -29.70 -7.54 -16.88
C PRO A 174 -28.65 -7.47 -15.78
N MET A 175 -27.49 -6.90 -16.08
CA MET A 175 -26.43 -6.72 -15.10
C MET A 175 -26.71 -5.48 -14.25
N GLN A 176 -26.85 -5.67 -12.94
CA GLN A 176 -27.06 -4.56 -12.02
C GLN A 176 -25.73 -3.94 -11.59
N CYS A 177 -25.41 -2.77 -12.15
CA CYS A 177 -24.23 -2.01 -11.80
C CYS A 177 -24.52 -0.98 -10.70
N THR A 178 -23.68 -0.94 -9.67
CA THR A 178 -23.79 0.02 -8.56
C THR A 178 -22.82 1.18 -8.73
N GLY A 179 -23.06 2.30 -8.03
CA GLY A 179 -22.11 3.43 -8.00
C GLY A 179 -22.10 4.27 -9.28
N GLY A 180 -23.18 4.29 -10.06
CA GLY A 180 -23.27 5.08 -11.29
C GLY A 180 -22.52 4.47 -12.48
N ARG A 181 -22.04 3.22 -12.33
CA ARG A 181 -21.49 2.43 -13.44
C ARG A 181 -22.61 1.95 -14.35
N ILE A 182 -22.29 1.76 -15.63
CA ILE A 182 -23.14 1.18 -16.65
C ILE A 182 -22.58 -0.16 -17.11
N TYR A 183 -23.47 -1.05 -17.53
CA TYR A 183 -23.08 -2.28 -18.18
C TYR A 183 -22.48 -1.97 -19.56
N LYS A 184 -21.31 -2.56 -19.87
CA LYS A 184 -20.76 -2.64 -21.22
C LYS A 184 -20.46 -4.11 -21.51
N SER A 185 -20.96 -4.62 -22.64
CA SER A 185 -20.67 -5.97 -23.16
C SER A 185 -19.19 -6.14 -23.54
N CYS A 186 -18.50 -5.03 -23.81
CA CYS A 186 -17.14 -4.99 -24.29
C CYS A 186 -16.49 -3.68 -23.79
N GLY A 187 -15.81 -3.75 -22.65
CA GLY A 187 -15.06 -2.65 -22.05
C GLY A 187 -13.54 -2.89 -22.05
N PRO A 188 -12.73 -1.90 -21.62
CA PRO A 188 -11.27 -2.02 -21.66
C PRO A 188 -10.75 -3.14 -20.73
N ALA A 189 -9.97 -4.09 -21.26
CA ALA A 189 -9.37 -5.18 -20.48
C ALA A 189 -8.29 -4.69 -19.49
N ALA A 190 -7.53 -3.66 -19.85
CA ALA A 190 -6.55 -3.01 -18.98
C ALA A 190 -7.19 -2.27 -17.77
N GLY A 191 -8.51 -2.25 -17.70
CA GLY A 191 -9.26 -1.54 -16.67
C GLY A 191 -9.66 -0.13 -17.11
N GLN A 192 -10.52 0.49 -16.30
CA GLN A 192 -11.04 1.83 -16.55
C GLN A 192 -10.20 2.89 -15.84
N PRO A 193 -10.11 4.11 -16.40
CA PRO A 193 -9.37 5.20 -15.77
C PRO A 193 -9.97 5.54 -14.41
N GLY A 194 -9.09 5.63 -13.40
CA GLY A 194 -9.42 6.13 -12.07
C GLY A 194 -8.96 7.56 -11.86
N CYS A 195 -9.26 8.12 -10.68
CA CYS A 195 -8.69 9.42 -10.29
C CYS A 195 -7.16 9.35 -10.25
N GLY A 196 -6.50 10.30 -10.93
CA GLY A 196 -5.03 10.36 -11.04
C GLY A 196 -4.42 9.55 -12.19
N ALA A 197 -5.23 8.82 -12.98
CA ALA A 197 -4.74 8.20 -14.21
C ALA A 197 -4.46 9.26 -15.28
N SER A 198 -3.26 9.26 -15.87
CA SER A 198 -2.93 10.09 -17.02
C SER A 198 -3.85 9.73 -18.21
N THR A 199 -4.16 10.71 -19.06
CA THR A 199 -4.96 10.51 -20.28
C THR A 199 -4.20 9.76 -21.37
N GLU A 200 -3.03 9.19 -21.06
CA GLU A 200 -2.33 8.34 -22.00
C GLU A 200 -3.13 7.05 -22.12
N GLU A 201 -3.78 6.90 -23.27
CA GLU A 201 -4.27 5.62 -23.74
C GLU A 201 -3.10 4.66 -23.66
N VAL A 202 -3.14 3.76 -22.69
CA VAL A 202 -2.23 2.62 -22.65
C VAL A 202 -2.61 1.80 -23.89
N ASP A 203 -1.90 2.06 -24.99
CA ASP A 203 -1.82 1.19 -26.15
C ASP A 203 -1.05 -0.07 -25.70
N ASP A 204 -1.73 -0.88 -24.90
CA ASP A 204 -1.33 -2.27 -24.72
C ASP A 204 -1.60 -2.91 -26.06
N GLY A 205 -0.54 -3.26 -26.81
CA GLY A 205 -0.59 -3.88 -28.14
C GLY A 205 -1.36 -5.21 -28.23
N ASN A 206 -2.18 -5.52 -27.22
CA ASN A 206 -3.17 -6.57 -27.16
C ASN A 206 -4.52 -6.08 -27.71
N LYS A 207 -4.62 -5.98 -29.03
CA LYS A 207 -5.85 -5.61 -29.76
C LYS A 207 -7.00 -6.63 -29.67
N ASP A 208 -6.93 -7.65 -28.81
CA ASP A 208 -7.88 -8.78 -28.84
C ASP A 208 -8.58 -9.11 -27.51
N GLY A 209 -8.57 -8.21 -26.53
CA GLY A 209 -9.30 -8.43 -25.28
C GLY A 209 -10.16 -7.24 -24.89
N CYS A 210 -11.46 -7.28 -25.18
CA CYS A 210 -12.42 -6.52 -24.39
C CYS A 210 -13.11 -7.43 -23.38
N VAL A 211 -13.55 -6.82 -22.29
CA VAL A 211 -14.06 -7.52 -21.11
C VAL A 211 -15.48 -7.04 -20.83
N GLU A 212 -16.42 -7.95 -20.61
CA GLU A 212 -17.79 -7.61 -20.22
C GLU A 212 -17.77 -7.03 -18.79
N GLY A 213 -18.61 -6.05 -18.45
CA GLY A 213 -18.76 -5.65 -17.06
C GLY A 213 -19.35 -4.27 -16.78
N CYS A 214 -19.17 -3.82 -15.54
CA CYS A 214 -19.63 -2.52 -15.06
C CYS A 214 -18.52 -1.46 -15.16
N TYR A 215 -18.72 -0.50 -16.05
CA TYR A 215 -17.77 0.57 -16.36
C TYR A 215 -18.38 1.94 -16.12
N CYS A 216 -17.54 2.94 -15.91
CA CYS A 216 -17.96 4.32 -15.84
C CYS A 216 -18.37 4.82 -17.23
N PRO A 217 -19.49 5.54 -17.34
CA PRO A 217 -19.90 6.15 -18.60
C PRO A 217 -18.85 7.16 -19.06
N ASP A 218 -18.84 7.43 -20.36
CA ASP A 218 -17.84 8.31 -20.97
C ASP A 218 -17.92 9.71 -20.33
N GLY A 219 -16.75 10.31 -20.06
CA GLY A 219 -16.65 11.58 -19.32
C GLY A 219 -16.56 11.45 -17.79
N THR A 220 -16.65 10.23 -17.25
CA THR A 220 -16.47 9.95 -15.81
C THR A 220 -15.32 8.98 -15.55
N VAL A 221 -14.80 8.96 -14.32
CA VAL A 221 -13.70 8.10 -13.87
C VAL A 221 -14.10 7.34 -12.61
N LEU A 222 -13.44 6.20 -12.38
CA LEU A 222 -13.72 5.35 -11.22
C LEU A 222 -12.99 5.86 -9.97
N HIS A 223 -13.74 6.10 -8.89
CA HIS A 223 -13.22 6.43 -7.56
C HIS A 223 -14.03 5.70 -6.49
N GLU A 224 -13.38 4.90 -5.64
CA GLU A 224 -14.02 4.15 -4.53
C GLU A 224 -15.32 3.42 -4.96
N ASN A 225 -15.24 2.67 -6.07
CA ASN A 225 -16.39 1.95 -6.66
C ASN A 225 -17.54 2.83 -7.18
N ARG A 226 -17.34 4.13 -7.34
CA ARG A 226 -18.32 5.06 -7.91
C ARG A 226 -17.75 5.79 -9.12
N CYS A 227 -18.63 6.19 -10.03
CA CYS A 227 -18.28 7.04 -11.16
C CYS A 227 -18.50 8.49 -10.78
N ILE A 228 -17.45 9.27 -10.92
CA ILE A 228 -17.45 10.71 -10.68
C ILE A 228 -16.83 11.42 -11.88
N ILE A 229 -17.19 12.68 -12.10
CA ILE A 229 -16.51 13.49 -13.13
C ILE A 229 -15.07 13.75 -12.68
N ARG A 230 -14.15 13.93 -13.64
CA ARG A 230 -12.72 14.16 -13.34
C ARG A 230 -12.49 15.31 -12.36
N ASP A 231 -13.24 16.41 -12.50
CA ASP A 231 -13.13 17.59 -11.63
C ASP A 231 -13.58 17.32 -10.18
N GLN A 232 -14.29 16.21 -9.95
CA GLN A 232 -14.70 15.76 -8.61
C GLN A 232 -13.76 14.71 -8.03
N CYS A 233 -12.64 14.40 -8.70
CA CYS A 233 -11.63 13.56 -8.10
C CYS A 233 -11.01 14.21 -6.87
N PRO A 234 -10.97 13.53 -5.72
CA PRO A 234 -10.23 14.05 -4.59
C PRO A 234 -8.73 14.00 -4.90
N CYS A 235 -8.04 15.07 -4.55
CA CYS A 235 -6.59 15.15 -4.67
C CYS A 235 -5.95 14.41 -3.50
N LYS A 236 -4.86 13.68 -3.75
CA LYS A 236 -4.03 13.11 -2.67
C LYS A 236 -2.77 13.93 -2.54
N LEU A 237 -2.55 14.51 -1.37
CA LEU A 237 -1.31 15.17 -0.98
C LEU A 237 -0.76 14.46 0.27
N ARG A 238 0.46 13.90 0.17
CA ARG A 238 1.12 13.11 1.23
C ARG A 238 0.23 12.02 1.84
N SER A 239 -0.42 11.23 0.98
CA SER A 239 -1.38 10.15 1.33
C SER A 239 -2.67 10.61 2.03
N LYS A 240 -2.89 11.91 2.19
CA LYS A 240 -4.14 12.50 2.71
C LYS A 240 -5.03 12.92 1.55
N SER A 241 -6.30 12.50 1.59
CA SER A 241 -7.29 12.79 0.55
C SER A 241 -7.98 14.12 0.84
N PHE A 242 -8.08 14.98 -0.17
CA PHE A 242 -8.70 16.30 -0.10
C PHE A 242 -9.88 16.39 -1.06
N PRO A 243 -11.00 17.03 -0.67
CA PRO A 243 -12.18 17.11 -1.51
C PRO A 243 -11.97 18.02 -2.73
N PRO A 244 -12.77 17.83 -3.79
CA PRO A 244 -12.76 18.70 -4.97
C PRO A 244 -13.01 20.16 -4.63
N GLY A 245 -12.23 21.07 -5.23
CA GLY A 245 -12.32 22.51 -4.95
C GLY A 245 -11.72 22.94 -3.60
N ALA A 246 -11.07 22.03 -2.86
CA ALA A 246 -10.21 22.42 -1.77
C ALA A 246 -9.03 23.25 -2.33
N GLU A 247 -8.90 24.49 -1.87
CA GLU A 247 -7.69 25.26 -2.11
C GLU A 247 -6.55 24.62 -1.33
N CYS A 248 -5.60 24.03 -2.07
CA CYS A 248 -4.33 23.60 -1.52
C CYS A 248 -3.55 24.84 -1.07
N VAL A 249 -3.51 25.09 0.23
CA VAL A 249 -2.46 25.91 0.82
C VAL A 249 -1.23 25.00 1.03
N GLU A 250 -0.25 25.21 0.12
CA GLU A 250 1.13 24.66 -0.04
C GLU A 250 1.43 23.14 0.06
N GLY A 251 1.98 22.56 -1.03
CA GLY A 251 3.00 21.48 -0.96
C GLY A 251 2.98 20.25 -1.91
N CYS A 252 2.69 20.31 -3.23
CA CYS A 252 2.50 19.09 -4.07
C CYS A 252 3.07 19.06 -5.54
N ASN A 253 4.38 19.25 -5.81
CA ASN A 253 4.89 19.54 -7.18
C ASN A 253 5.91 18.56 -7.84
N CYS A 254 6.36 17.44 -7.24
CA CYS A 254 7.58 16.74 -7.75
C CYS A 254 7.42 15.39 -8.47
N PRO A 255 8.27 15.07 -9.47
CA PRO A 255 8.36 13.76 -10.14
C PRO A 255 8.74 12.58 -9.22
N GLU A 256 8.56 11.36 -9.72
CA GLU A 256 8.86 10.12 -8.98
C GLU A 256 10.35 10.02 -8.62
N GLY A 257 10.65 9.88 -7.31
CA GLY A 257 12.01 9.87 -6.77
C GLY A 257 12.45 11.19 -6.12
N GLU A 258 11.62 12.24 -6.24
CA GLU A 258 11.88 13.59 -5.72
C GLU A 258 10.76 14.07 -4.77
N ALA A 259 11.07 15.07 -3.95
CA ALA A 259 10.18 15.71 -3.00
C ALA A 259 10.43 17.23 -3.00
N LEU A 260 9.39 18.00 -2.67
CA LEU A 260 9.49 19.46 -2.53
C LEU A 260 10.34 19.80 -1.31
N ASP A 261 11.38 20.61 -1.50
CA ASP A 261 12.11 21.26 -0.41
C ASP A 261 11.35 22.48 0.17
N ASP A 262 11.95 23.13 1.16
CA ASP A 262 11.36 24.27 1.87
C ASP A 262 11.26 25.54 0.98
N ASP A 263 11.97 25.58 -0.16
CA ASP A 263 11.93 26.65 -1.16
C ASP A 263 10.94 26.35 -2.30
N GLY A 264 10.33 25.17 -2.29
CA GLY A 264 9.35 24.75 -3.28
C GLY A 264 9.96 24.18 -4.56
N GLU A 265 11.23 23.75 -4.53
CA GLU A 265 11.90 23.06 -5.62
C GLU A 265 11.91 21.53 -5.42
N CYS A 266 12.03 20.79 -6.52
CA CYS A 266 12.04 19.32 -6.50
C CYS A 266 13.44 18.78 -6.32
N VAL A 267 13.69 18.11 -5.19
CA VAL A 267 14.97 17.51 -4.83
C VAL A 267 14.82 16.01 -4.59
N PRO A 268 15.87 15.18 -4.77
CA PRO A 268 15.80 13.76 -4.48
C PRO A 268 15.28 13.48 -3.05
N ILE A 269 14.46 12.44 -2.86
CA ILE A 269 13.86 12.11 -1.55
C ILE A 269 14.92 11.99 -0.43
N GLY A 270 16.14 11.54 -0.79
CA GLY A 270 17.28 11.44 0.11
C GLY A 270 17.95 12.75 0.49
N GLU A 271 17.46 13.89 -0.01
CA GLU A 271 17.92 15.27 0.26
C GLU A 271 16.80 16.12 0.88
N CYS A 272 15.61 15.54 1.07
CA CYS A 272 14.45 16.23 1.62
C CYS A 272 14.47 16.25 3.16
N ASN A 273 14.08 17.38 3.75
CA ASN A 273 13.90 17.51 5.21
C ASN A 273 12.66 16.70 5.66
N CYS A 274 12.76 15.88 6.71
CA CYS A 274 11.66 15.06 7.25
C CYS A 274 11.17 15.54 8.61
N GLN A 275 9.86 15.46 8.90
CA GLN A 275 9.27 15.89 10.17
C GLN A 275 8.75 14.70 11.01
N PHE A 276 9.10 14.67 12.31
CA PHE A 276 8.56 13.71 13.27
C PHE A 276 8.40 14.39 14.66
N ASP A 277 7.21 14.25 15.25
CA ASP A 277 6.85 14.83 16.57
C ASP A 277 7.11 16.35 16.69
N GLY A 278 6.78 17.09 15.63
CA GLY A 278 6.90 18.56 15.59
C GLY A 278 8.32 19.09 15.36
N LEU A 279 9.29 18.21 15.06
CA LEU A 279 10.69 18.57 14.76
C LEU A 279 11.04 18.21 13.32
N GLN A 280 11.84 19.06 12.67
CA GLN A 280 12.31 18.91 11.28
C GLN A 280 13.77 18.43 11.27
N PHE A 281 14.06 17.47 10.40
CA PHE A 281 15.32 16.75 10.32
C PHE A 281 15.87 16.81 8.90
N HIS A 282 17.13 17.17 8.76
CA HIS A 282 17.83 17.17 7.48
C HIS A 282 18.14 15.75 7.01
N ALA A 283 18.33 15.61 5.71
CA ALA A 283 18.58 14.31 5.11
C ALA A 283 19.89 13.67 5.63
N GLY A 284 19.90 12.34 5.79
CA GLY A 284 21.01 11.60 6.42
C GLY A 284 21.00 11.51 7.95
N TYR A 285 20.03 12.18 8.60
CA TYR A 285 19.77 12.12 10.04
C TYR A 285 19.52 10.66 10.52
N LYS A 286 20.19 10.24 11.61
CA LYS A 286 19.95 8.96 12.29
C LYS A 286 19.86 9.21 13.79
N GLU A 287 18.90 8.57 14.46
CA GLU A 287 18.81 8.59 15.92
C GLU A 287 18.82 7.18 16.48
N ILE A 288 19.37 7.05 17.69
CA ILE A 288 19.37 5.79 18.44
C ILE A 288 18.21 5.89 19.44
N ARG A 289 17.09 5.24 19.12
CA ARG A 289 16.01 5.03 20.10
C ARG A 289 16.36 3.83 20.96
N SER A 290 16.17 3.93 22.27
CA SER A 290 16.24 2.77 23.16
C SER A 290 15.13 1.80 22.76
N ALA A 291 15.49 0.65 22.18
CA ALA A 291 14.55 -0.33 21.69
C ALA A 291 13.93 -1.10 22.87
N SER A 292 12.77 -0.67 23.36
CA SER A 292 11.96 -1.48 24.28
C SER A 292 11.00 -2.35 23.47
N LYS A 293 11.39 -3.59 23.20
CA LYS A 293 10.44 -4.66 22.83
C LYS A 293 9.66 -5.07 24.09
N GLY A 294 8.52 -4.43 24.33
CA GLY A 294 7.57 -4.81 25.38
C GLY A 294 6.72 -3.63 25.87
N PRO A 295 5.52 -3.87 26.42
CA PRO A 295 4.69 -2.81 26.98
C PRO A 295 5.17 -2.51 28.42
N GLU A 296 6.24 -1.72 28.56
CA GLU A 296 6.47 -0.77 29.69
C GLU A 296 7.82 -0.03 29.57
N LEU A 297 7.80 1.25 30.00
CA LEU A 297 8.86 2.26 30.13
C LEU A 297 9.38 2.99 28.86
N TYR A 298 8.60 3.97 28.41
CA TYR A 298 9.13 5.13 27.70
C TYR A 298 9.83 6.08 28.70
N LEU A 299 11.17 6.17 28.62
CA LEU A 299 12.01 7.00 29.50
C LEU A 299 11.94 8.51 29.19
N GLY A 300 11.34 8.92 28.07
CA GLY A 300 11.23 10.34 27.69
C GLY A 300 12.59 11.00 27.43
N LEU A 301 13.57 10.25 26.95
CA LEU A 301 14.90 10.73 26.55
C LEU A 301 15.09 10.43 25.06
N VAL A 302 15.46 11.46 24.28
CA VAL A 302 15.78 11.34 22.86
C VAL A 302 17.20 11.84 22.65
N VAL A 303 18.04 11.02 22.05
CA VAL A 303 19.42 11.38 21.68
C VAL A 303 19.54 11.32 20.16
N GLN A 304 19.96 12.43 19.57
CA GLN A 304 20.16 12.59 18.14
C GLN A 304 21.63 12.86 17.90
N TRP A 305 22.23 12.21 16.91
CA TRP A 305 23.65 12.34 16.60
C TRP A 305 23.84 12.44 15.09
N ASP A 306 24.58 13.46 14.66
CA ASP A 306 24.87 13.70 13.25
C ASP A 306 25.89 12.72 12.65
N LYS A 307 26.40 11.77 13.46
CA LYS A 307 27.53 10.86 13.15
C LYS A 307 28.89 11.54 13.07
N GLY A 308 28.95 12.85 13.26
CA GLY A 308 30.15 13.65 13.40
C GLY A 308 30.31 14.07 14.86
N THR A 309 30.34 15.37 15.10
CA THR A 309 30.65 15.96 16.41
C THR A 309 29.43 16.52 17.15
N ARG A 310 28.23 16.52 16.56
CA ARG A 310 27.03 17.13 17.17
C ARG A 310 26.10 16.09 17.77
N VAL A 311 25.86 16.22 19.08
CA VAL A 311 24.88 15.41 19.81
C VAL A 311 23.79 16.33 20.36
N TYR A 312 22.53 16.05 20.03
CA TYR A 312 21.36 16.70 20.60
C TYR A 312 20.71 15.77 21.62
N VAL A 313 20.43 16.30 22.80
CA VAL A 313 19.73 15.57 23.86
C VAL A 313 18.44 16.31 24.19
N LYS A 314 17.29 15.67 23.95
CA LYS A 314 15.97 16.18 24.32
C LYS A 314 15.40 15.33 25.45
N VAL A 315 14.96 15.99 26.52
CA VAL A 315 14.43 15.36 27.73
C VAL A 315 13.00 15.83 27.97
N ASP A 316 12.12 14.87 28.27
CA ASP A 316 10.72 15.12 28.57
C ASP A 316 10.58 15.97 29.86
N PRO A 317 9.61 16.91 29.96
CA PRO A 317 9.49 17.82 31.11
C PRO A 317 9.39 17.14 32.49
N ARG A 318 9.08 15.84 32.55
CA ARG A 318 9.11 15.05 33.79
C ARG A 318 10.49 15.01 34.47
N TRP A 319 11.55 15.30 33.72
CA TRP A 319 12.94 15.35 34.16
C TRP A 319 13.37 16.71 34.70
N LYS A 320 12.48 17.70 34.71
CA LYS A 320 12.74 19.01 35.30
C LYS A 320 13.18 18.85 36.76
N ASP A 321 14.24 19.56 37.15
CA ASP A 321 14.87 19.51 38.48
C ASP A 321 15.46 18.13 38.88
N LYS A 322 15.62 17.19 37.95
CA LYS A 322 16.05 15.80 38.24
C LYS A 322 17.30 15.37 37.50
N ILE A 323 17.89 16.24 36.69
CA ILE A 323 19.11 15.94 35.95
C ILE A 323 20.24 16.83 36.43
N LYS A 324 21.47 16.40 36.17
CA LYS A 324 22.68 17.16 36.44
C LYS A 324 23.76 16.71 35.48
N GLY A 325 24.64 17.62 35.09
CA GLY A 325 25.76 17.32 34.21
C GLY A 325 26.22 18.55 33.45
N LEU A 326 26.97 18.33 32.38
CA LEU A 326 27.46 19.39 31.50
C LEU A 326 26.34 20.16 30.78
N CYS A 327 25.13 19.59 30.70
CA CYS A 327 23.94 20.24 30.14
C CYS A 327 23.06 20.92 31.20
N GLY A 328 23.60 21.18 32.40
CA GLY A 328 22.87 21.87 33.47
C GLY A 328 21.97 20.97 34.30
N ASN A 329 21.02 21.58 35.01
CA ASN A 329 20.11 20.90 35.93
C ASN A 329 18.63 20.91 35.49
N TYR A 330 18.31 21.61 34.40
CA TYR A 330 16.98 21.71 33.80
C TYR A 330 15.91 22.20 34.78
N ASN A 331 16.10 23.39 35.34
CA ASN A 331 15.18 24.05 36.28
C ASN A 331 14.60 25.38 35.75
N ASP A 332 14.84 25.72 34.48
CA ASP A 332 14.54 27.01 33.82
C ASP A 332 15.34 28.22 34.37
N ASN A 333 16.47 27.99 35.05
CA ASN A 333 17.39 29.02 35.56
C ASN A 333 18.82 28.79 35.05
N ASP A 334 19.16 29.43 33.93
CA ASP A 334 20.48 29.32 33.29
C ASP A 334 21.63 29.84 34.17
N ALA A 335 21.35 30.74 35.11
CA ALA A 335 22.35 31.30 36.02
C ALA A 335 22.95 30.26 36.98
N ASP A 336 22.33 29.08 37.12
CA ASP A 336 22.82 28.01 37.99
C ASP A 336 23.25 26.71 37.30
N ASP A 337 23.30 26.70 35.97
CA ASP A 337 23.67 25.50 35.21
C ASP A 337 25.14 25.08 35.40
N PHE A 338 26.02 25.99 35.81
CA PHE A 338 27.43 25.70 36.11
C PHE A 338 27.66 25.14 37.54
N GLN A 339 26.74 24.30 38.03
CA GLN A 339 26.89 23.56 39.28
C GLN A 339 27.76 22.31 39.12
N THR A 340 28.74 22.13 40.02
CA THR A 340 29.59 20.93 40.06
C THR A 340 28.81 19.71 40.60
N PRO A 341 29.32 18.46 40.43
CA PRO A 341 28.64 17.26 40.94
C PRO A 341 28.35 17.27 42.45
N SER A 342 29.14 18.04 43.19
CA SER A 342 29.04 18.25 44.65
C SER A 342 27.83 19.11 45.05
N GLY A 343 27.23 19.83 44.10
CA GLY A 343 26.20 20.83 44.34
C GLY A 343 26.75 22.11 45.00
N GLY A 344 25.87 23.10 45.19
CA GLY A 344 26.20 24.35 45.89
C GLY A 344 26.43 25.54 44.95
N ILE A 345 27.53 26.28 45.17
CA ILE A 345 27.85 27.50 44.43
C ILE A 345 28.22 27.15 42.99
N THR A 346 27.82 28.01 42.05
CA THR A 346 28.10 27.86 40.62
C THR A 346 29.49 28.37 40.28
N GLU A 347 30.14 27.69 39.34
CA GLU A 347 31.45 28.10 38.85
C GLU A 347 31.32 29.23 37.83
N ALA A 348 32.20 30.23 37.90
CA ALA A 348 32.25 31.31 36.90
C ALA A 348 33.02 30.91 35.63
N SER A 349 33.81 29.84 35.70
CA SER A 349 34.64 29.36 34.60
C SER A 349 34.08 28.07 34.01
N ALA A 350 33.75 28.11 32.72
CA ALA A 350 33.32 26.94 31.96
C ALA A 350 34.38 25.81 31.99
N LYS A 351 35.66 26.17 32.08
CA LYS A 351 36.77 25.21 32.19
C LYS A 351 36.70 24.45 33.52
N ILE A 352 36.63 25.16 34.64
CA ILE A 352 36.57 24.56 35.98
C ILE A 352 35.31 23.70 36.11
N PHE A 353 34.18 24.23 35.63
CA PHE A 353 32.93 23.48 35.56
C PHE A 353 33.08 22.18 34.76
N GLY A 354 33.60 22.25 33.53
CA GLY A 354 33.77 21.09 32.66
C GLY A 354 34.71 20.03 33.26
N ASP A 355 35.83 20.45 33.82
CA ASP A 355 36.79 19.56 34.49
C ASP A 355 36.20 18.88 35.74
N SER A 356 35.25 19.52 36.43
CA SER A 356 34.57 18.93 37.59
C SER A 356 33.70 17.71 37.27
N TRP A 357 33.26 17.59 36.01
CA TRP A 357 32.38 16.51 35.53
C TRP A 357 33.14 15.33 34.89
N LYS A 358 34.47 15.31 34.97
CA LYS A 358 35.28 14.19 34.47
C LYS A 358 34.92 12.89 35.18
N LEU A 359 34.61 11.86 34.42
CA LEU A 359 34.29 10.53 34.95
C LEU A 359 35.54 9.80 35.47
N GLN A 360 36.69 10.08 34.88
CA GLN A 360 37.95 9.40 35.14
C GLN A 360 38.97 10.39 35.68
N THR A 361 39.54 10.09 36.85
CA THR A 361 40.47 10.98 37.54
C THR A 361 41.84 11.10 36.85
N TYR A 362 42.16 10.18 35.94
CA TYR A 362 43.39 10.22 35.15
C TYR A 362 43.28 11.08 33.88
N CYS A 363 42.08 11.59 33.55
CA CYS A 363 41.92 12.50 32.42
C CYS A 363 42.60 13.85 32.72
N PRO A 364 43.47 14.36 31.82
CA PRO A 364 44.15 15.63 32.03
C PRO A 364 43.15 16.78 32.17
N GLU A 365 43.60 17.88 32.77
CA GLU A 365 42.82 19.12 32.78
C GLU A 365 42.71 19.72 31.38
N ALA A 366 41.60 20.39 31.11
CA ALA A 366 41.41 21.08 29.85
C ALA A 366 42.47 22.20 29.68
N LEU A 367 42.93 22.39 28.45
CA LEU A 367 43.79 23.53 28.11
C LEU A 367 42.92 24.77 27.90
N GLU A 368 43.46 25.96 28.18
CA GLU A 368 42.79 27.18 27.73
C GLU A 368 42.87 27.25 26.22
N ILE A 369 41.72 27.42 25.58
CA ILE A 369 41.62 27.54 24.13
C ILE A 369 41.69 29.02 23.77
N THR A 370 42.80 29.43 23.17
CA THR A 370 42.99 30.73 22.54
C THR A 370 42.21 30.83 21.23
N ASN A 371 42.09 32.02 20.65
CA ASN A 371 41.45 32.17 19.35
C ASN A 371 42.20 31.32 18.32
N THR A 372 41.54 30.28 17.80
CA THR A 372 42.15 29.26 16.95
C THR A 372 42.68 29.83 15.64
N CYS A 373 42.15 30.95 15.17
CA CYS A 373 42.65 31.66 13.99
C CYS A 373 43.89 32.51 14.27
N ASP A 374 44.18 32.84 15.53
CA ASP A 374 45.40 33.54 15.91
C ASP A 374 46.56 32.53 16.08
N ASP A 375 46.25 31.31 16.52
CA ASP A 375 47.20 30.18 16.53
C ASP A 375 47.52 29.69 15.10
N ARG A 376 46.61 29.90 14.15
CA ARG A 376 46.71 29.47 12.74
C ARG A 376 46.32 30.59 11.76
N PRO A 377 47.11 31.66 11.67
CA PRO A 377 46.77 32.86 10.90
C PRO A 377 46.63 32.60 9.40
N GLU A 378 47.32 31.59 8.86
CA GLU A 378 47.23 31.19 7.46
C GLU A 378 45.84 30.69 7.06
N ARG A 379 45.03 30.22 8.02
CA ARG A 379 43.69 29.70 7.76
C ARG A 379 42.58 30.74 7.89
N LYS A 380 42.86 31.86 8.56
CA LYS A 380 41.90 32.92 8.86
C LYS A 380 41.21 33.46 7.61
N VAL A 381 41.98 33.72 6.54
CA VAL A 381 41.44 34.25 5.27
C VAL A 381 40.48 33.26 4.62
N TRP A 382 40.83 31.97 4.64
CA TRP A 382 39.99 30.92 4.09
C TRP A 382 38.72 30.73 4.93
N ALA A 383 38.85 30.63 6.26
CA ALA A 383 37.74 30.45 7.19
C ALA A 383 36.71 31.59 7.09
N VAL A 384 37.16 32.84 7.13
CA VAL A 384 36.28 34.02 6.98
C VAL A 384 35.56 34.00 5.64
N LYS A 385 36.26 33.64 4.56
CA LYS A 385 35.67 33.59 3.22
C LYS A 385 34.56 32.53 3.13
N GLN A 386 34.81 31.32 3.63
CA GLN A 386 33.84 30.23 3.54
C GLN A 386 32.64 30.44 4.48
N CYS A 387 32.90 30.80 5.74
CA CYS A 387 31.85 31.07 6.71
C CYS A 387 31.02 32.32 6.36
N GLY A 388 31.55 33.21 5.52
CA GLY A 388 30.83 34.38 4.99
C GLY A 388 29.54 34.04 4.23
N ILE A 389 29.36 32.78 3.79
CA ILE A 389 28.10 32.31 3.21
C ILE A 389 26.91 32.51 4.16
N LEU A 390 27.12 32.47 5.48
CA LEU A 390 26.08 32.72 6.49
C LEU A 390 25.49 34.13 6.40
N LYS A 391 26.20 35.10 5.82
CA LYS A 391 25.69 36.46 5.57
C LYS A 391 25.08 36.66 4.18
N SER A 392 25.09 35.62 3.34
CA SER A 392 24.55 35.71 1.98
C SER A 392 23.02 35.74 1.98
N SER A 393 22.43 36.03 0.82
CA SER A 393 20.99 35.99 0.62
C SER A 393 20.38 34.62 0.90
N LEU A 394 21.16 33.52 0.77
CA LEU A 394 20.70 32.16 1.06
C LEU A 394 20.21 32.01 2.51
N PHE A 395 20.89 32.65 3.45
CA PHE A 395 20.55 32.60 4.87
C PHE A 395 19.75 33.82 5.34
N SER A 396 19.44 34.77 4.45
CA SER A 396 18.71 35.99 4.80
C SER A 396 17.32 35.76 5.40
N PRO A 397 16.54 34.72 5.02
CA PRO A 397 15.27 34.43 5.69
C PRO A 397 15.44 34.11 7.18
N CYS A 398 16.59 33.56 7.60
CA CYS A 398 16.87 33.18 8.98
C CYS A 398 17.42 34.33 9.82
N HIS A 399 17.90 35.42 9.21
CA HIS A 399 18.56 36.51 9.95
C HIS A 399 17.61 37.29 10.87
N SER A 400 16.30 37.24 10.62
CA SER A 400 15.30 37.80 11.54
C SER A 400 15.04 36.92 12.76
N GLU A 401 15.22 35.61 12.61
CA GLU A 401 14.91 34.62 13.65
C GLU A 401 16.13 34.27 14.50
N VAL A 402 17.32 34.26 13.89
CA VAL A 402 18.56 33.80 14.52
C VAL A 402 19.70 34.81 14.28
N PRO A 403 20.40 35.28 15.33
CA PRO A 403 21.52 36.21 15.19
C PRO A 403 22.71 35.57 14.45
N VAL A 404 22.96 36.01 13.20
CA VAL A 404 23.99 35.42 12.33
C VAL A 404 25.42 35.55 12.87
N ASP A 405 25.72 36.63 13.59
CA ASP A 405 27.11 36.94 13.98
C ASP A 405 27.68 35.87 14.94
N ILE A 406 26.86 35.31 15.84
CA ILE A 406 27.29 34.27 16.79
C ILE A 406 27.70 32.98 16.05
N TYR A 407 26.97 32.61 15.00
CA TYR A 407 27.24 31.41 14.22
C TYR A 407 28.42 31.62 13.27
N LEU A 408 28.55 32.82 12.72
CA LEU A 408 29.71 33.19 11.92
C LEU A 408 31.01 33.11 12.73
N GLU A 409 31.02 33.63 13.95
CA GLU A 409 32.19 33.56 14.83
C GLU A 409 32.57 32.11 15.15
N LYS A 410 31.59 31.27 15.49
CA LYS A 410 31.80 29.83 15.74
C LYS A 410 32.33 29.09 14.51
N CYS A 411 31.74 29.34 13.33
CA CYS A 411 32.22 28.75 12.08
C CYS A 411 33.68 29.11 11.81
N ILE A 412 34.05 30.39 11.97
CA ILE A 412 35.43 30.83 11.76
C ILE A 412 36.37 30.14 12.77
N PHE A 413 35.97 30.07 14.03
CA PHE A 413 36.73 29.41 15.08
C PHE A 413 36.97 27.92 14.78
N ASP A 414 35.92 27.17 14.43
CA ASP A 414 36.03 25.73 14.12
C ASP A 414 36.83 25.48 12.83
N ALA A 415 36.58 26.30 11.79
CA ALA A 415 37.28 26.21 10.51
C ALA A 415 38.78 26.50 10.63
N CYS A 416 39.20 27.37 11.55
CA CYS A 416 40.63 27.57 11.84
C CYS A 416 41.25 26.39 12.60
N ALA A 417 40.48 25.75 13.50
CA ALA A 417 40.97 24.70 14.39
C ALA A 417 41.25 23.33 13.71
N CYS A 418 40.63 23.01 12.58
CA CYS A 418 40.69 21.64 12.02
C CYS A 418 41.93 21.30 11.17
N ASP A 419 42.86 20.48 11.66
CA ASP A 419 44.12 20.13 10.97
C ASP A 419 44.11 18.80 10.19
N GLN A 420 43.05 18.02 10.25
CA GLN A 420 43.05 16.65 9.69
C GLN A 420 42.43 16.56 8.30
N GLY A 421 43.11 17.07 7.26
CA GLY A 421 42.95 16.64 5.86
C GLY A 421 41.52 16.52 5.31
N GLY A 422 40.60 17.31 5.86
CA GLY A 422 39.15 17.19 5.72
C GLY A 422 38.49 18.53 6.05
N ASP A 423 39.11 19.63 5.64
CA ASP A 423 38.72 21.01 5.95
C ASP A 423 37.25 21.33 5.65
N CYS A 424 36.66 20.60 4.70
CA CYS A 424 35.24 20.70 4.38
C CYS A 424 34.34 20.10 5.46
N GLU A 425 34.78 19.09 6.21
CA GLU A 425 33.94 18.42 7.21
C GLU A 425 33.63 19.34 8.39
N CYS A 426 34.65 19.97 9.00
CA CYS A 426 34.42 20.92 10.09
C CYS A 426 33.66 22.17 9.64
N LEU A 427 33.94 22.67 8.43
CA LEU A 427 33.22 23.80 7.85
C LEU A 427 31.75 23.45 7.62
N CYS A 428 31.47 22.32 6.98
CA CYS A 428 30.09 21.86 6.73
C CYS A 428 29.36 21.47 8.02
N THR A 429 30.09 21.01 9.04
CA THR A 429 29.50 20.84 10.36
C THR A 429 29.23 22.19 11.00
N ALA A 430 30.01 23.25 10.79
CA ALA A 430 29.78 24.53 11.48
C ALA A 430 28.78 25.47 10.79
N LEU A 431 28.64 25.38 9.47
CA LEU A 431 27.55 25.97 8.68
C LEU A 431 26.20 25.33 9.03
#